data_AF-A0A7R9M1E7-F1
#
_entry.id   AF-A0A7R9M1E7-F1
#
_cell.length_a   1.000
_cell.length_b   1.000
_cell.length_c   1.000
_cell.angle_alpha   90.00
_cell.angle_beta   90.00
_cell.angle_gamma   90.00
#
_symmetry.space_group_name_H-M   'P 1'
#
loop_
_entity.id
_entity.type
_entity.pdbx_description
1 polymer ?
#
loop_
_entity_poly.entity_id
_entity_poly.type
_entity_poly.pdbx_seq_one_letter_code
_entity_poly.pdbx_strand_id
1 'polypeptide(L)'
;MERCIMSNCERLIELIVLKLNQDWFPLLDLLSMVFCPSNKFHSFTSTRPEMNVRSPDEEVFAKSPDPRTPRGWLVDLINKFGKSGGFRILLERFESGPTLTVPLIAALLKPFGFCYDLLTPQT
;
A
#
# COMPACT_ATOMS: atom_id res chain seq x y z
N MET A 1 15.86 15.62 -4.05
CA MET A 1 15.37 15.34 -2.68
C MET A 1 14.14 14.42 -2.69
N GLU A 2 13.06 14.76 -3.40
CA GLU A 2 11.80 13.97 -3.35
C GLU A 2 11.92 12.53 -3.88
N ARG A 3 12.75 12.27 -4.91
CA ARG A 3 13.02 10.89 -5.39
C ARG A 3 13.65 10.00 -4.31
N CYS A 4 14.43 10.57 -3.39
CA CYS A 4 14.99 9.83 -2.27
C CYS A 4 13.90 9.41 -1.28
N ILE A 5 12.91 10.29 -1.04
CA ILE A 5 11.76 9.99 -0.19
C ILE A 5 10.95 8.84 -0.78
N MET A 6 10.61 8.92 -2.07
CA MET A 6 9.89 7.83 -2.76
C MET A 6 10.68 6.50 -2.68
N SER A 7 11.98 6.52 -2.97
CA SER A 7 12.82 5.32 -2.87
C SER A 7 12.89 4.75 -1.45
N ASN A 8 12.84 5.59 -0.41
CA ASN A 8 12.75 5.13 0.97
C ASN A 8 11.38 4.53 1.28
N CYS A 9 10.29 5.10 0.77
CA CYS A 9 8.96 4.51 0.89
C CYS A 9 8.89 3.14 0.21
N GLU A 10 9.49 2.96 -0.96
CA GLU A 10 9.54 1.65 -1.64
C GLU A 10 10.29 0.60 -0.82
N ARG A 11 11.47 0.95 -0.27
CA ARG A 11 12.22 0.05 0.64
C ARG A 11 11.45 -0.26 1.92
N LEU A 12 10.70 0.71 2.43
CA LEU A 12 9.85 0.52 3.60
C LEU A 12 8.71 -0.47 3.29
N ILE A 13 8.08 -0.37 2.11
CA ILE A 13 7.07 -1.34 1.67
C ILE A 13 7.67 -2.75 1.60
N GLU A 14 8.86 -2.91 1.01
CA GLU A 14 9.55 -4.20 0.96
C GLU A 14 9.80 -4.77 2.36
N LEU A 15 10.31 -3.94 3.29
CA LEU A 15 10.52 -4.34 4.67
C LEU A 15 9.23 -4.76 5.37
N ILE A 16 8.15 -3.98 5.18
CA ILE A 16 6.84 -4.28 5.77
C ILE A 16 6.32 -5.63 5.27
N VAL A 17 6.38 -5.88 3.97
CA VAL A 17 5.93 -7.15 3.38
C VAL A 17 6.75 -8.33 3.91
N LEU A 18 8.08 -8.19 4.00
CA LEU A 18 8.96 -9.22 4.57
C LEU A 18 8.65 -9.53 6.04
N LYS A 19 8.06 -8.58 6.77
CA LYS A 19 7.77 -8.69 8.20
C LYS A 19 6.28 -8.82 8.52
N LEU A 20 5.43 -8.91 7.51
CA LEU A 20 3.97 -8.80 7.67
C LEU A 20 3.39 -9.93 8.54
N ASN A 21 4.00 -11.12 8.48
CA ASN A 21 3.62 -12.28 9.30
C ASN A 21 4.07 -12.20 10.77
N GLN A 22 4.76 -11.13 11.18
CA GLN A 22 5.26 -10.97 12.56
C GLN A 22 4.36 -10.08 13.43
N ASP A 23 3.22 -9.63 12.89
CA ASP A 23 2.21 -8.84 13.62
C ASP A 23 2.79 -7.59 14.31
N TRP A 24 3.82 -6.96 13.70
CA TRP A 24 4.58 -5.88 14.31
C TRP A 24 3.89 -4.52 14.12
N PHE A 25 3.13 -4.10 15.14
CA PHE A 25 2.31 -2.88 15.13
C PHE A 25 3.01 -1.62 14.62
N PRO A 26 4.25 -1.28 15.02
CA PRO A 26 4.94 -0.10 14.49
C PRO A 26 5.09 -0.11 12.96
N LEU A 27 5.32 -1.28 12.35
CA LEU A 27 5.38 -1.40 10.89
C LEU A 27 4.00 -1.24 10.25
N LEU A 28 2.94 -1.72 10.90
CA LEU A 28 1.55 -1.54 10.43
C LEU A 28 1.09 -0.07 10.53
N ASP A 29 1.53 0.65 11.56
CA ASP A 29 1.31 2.09 11.67
C ASP A 29 2.12 2.88 10.63
N LEU A 30 3.35 2.46 10.34
CA LEU A 30 4.13 3.03 9.23
C LEU A 30 3.48 2.75 7.88
N LEU A 31 2.95 1.55 7.64
CA LEU A 31 2.18 1.24 6.43
C LEU A 31 0.96 2.15 6.33
N SER A 32 0.23 2.32 7.43
CA SER A 32 -0.91 3.22 7.51
C SER A 32 -0.53 4.65 7.17
N MET A 33 0.61 5.13 7.66
CA MET A 33 1.14 6.45 7.33
C MET A 33 1.50 6.54 5.84
N VAL A 34 2.21 5.56 5.28
CA VAL A 34 2.60 5.56 3.87
C VAL A 34 1.39 5.54 2.94
N PHE A 35 0.32 4.83 3.29
CA PHE A 35 -0.90 4.71 2.47
C PHE A 35 -1.94 5.80 2.70
N CYS A 36 -1.78 6.64 3.72
CA CYS A 36 -2.74 7.68 4.07
C CYS A 36 -2.76 8.83 3.04
N PRO A 37 -3.80 8.97 2.19
CA PRO A 37 -3.81 9.96 1.10
C PRO A 37 -3.85 11.42 1.59
N SER A 38 -4.25 11.66 2.83
CA SER A 38 -4.26 12.98 3.46
C SER A 38 -2.90 13.43 3.99
N ASN A 39 -1.86 12.58 3.90
CA ASN A 39 -0.52 13.02 4.26
C ASN A 39 -0.04 14.14 3.33
N LYS A 40 0.64 15.13 3.91
CA LYS A 40 1.15 16.30 3.16
C LYS A 40 2.00 15.87 1.96
N PHE A 41 2.79 14.81 2.12
CA PHE A 41 3.57 14.20 1.04
C PHE A 41 2.72 13.89 -0.20
N HIS A 42 1.59 13.20 -0.03
CA HIS A 42 0.66 12.85 -1.11
C HIS A 42 -0.15 14.04 -1.61
N SER A 43 -0.41 15.02 -0.75
CA SER A 43 -1.06 16.27 -1.17
C SER A 43 -0.18 17.03 -2.17
N PHE A 44 1.13 17.14 -1.90
CA PHE A 44 2.09 17.81 -2.79
C PHE A 44 2.39 17.03 -4.08
N THR A 45 2.17 15.72 -4.09
CA THR A 45 2.45 14.85 -5.24
C THR A 45 1.19 14.37 -5.94
N SER A 46 0.03 14.90 -5.57
CA SER A 46 -1.30 14.44 -6.01
C SER A 46 -1.53 14.54 -7.53
N THR A 47 -0.87 15.47 -8.21
CA THR A 47 -0.93 15.66 -9.67
C THR A 47 0.10 14.84 -10.44
N ARG A 48 1.00 14.12 -9.75
CA ARG A 48 2.03 13.33 -10.43
C ARG A 48 1.41 12.10 -11.10
N PRO A 49 1.77 11.84 -12.37
CA PRO A 49 1.38 10.60 -13.02
C PRO A 49 2.03 9.41 -12.31
N GLU A 50 1.47 8.24 -12.54
CA GLU A 50 2.11 6.97 -12.19
C GLU A 50 3.49 6.88 -12.85
N MET A 51 4.50 6.47 -12.10
CA MET A 51 5.88 6.39 -12.61
C MET A 51 6.17 5.07 -13.30
N ASN A 52 5.55 3.99 -12.84
CA ASN A 52 5.79 2.67 -13.37
C ASN A 52 4.86 2.40 -14.56
N VAL A 53 5.46 2.37 -15.76
CA VAL A 53 4.77 1.88 -16.96
C VAL A 53 4.56 0.38 -16.77
N ARG A 54 3.29 -0.02 -16.68
CA ARG A 54 2.88 -1.40 -16.41
C ARG A 54 2.90 -2.20 -17.71
N SER A 55 3.32 -3.46 -17.64
CA SER A 55 3.06 -4.38 -18.75
C SER A 55 1.57 -4.76 -18.78
N PRO A 56 0.98 -5.05 -19.95
CA PRO A 56 -0.44 -5.37 -20.08
C PRO A 56 -0.90 -6.56 -19.22
N ASP A 57 0.01 -7.53 -19.00
CA ASP A 57 -0.26 -8.76 -18.26
C ASP A 57 0.05 -8.65 -16.76
N GLU A 58 0.48 -7.49 -16.28
CA GLU A 58 0.84 -7.32 -14.88
C GLU A 58 -0.41 -7.12 -14.01
N GLU A 59 -0.50 -7.87 -12.92
CA GLU A 59 -1.59 -7.73 -11.95
C GLU A 59 -1.62 -6.31 -11.37
N VAL A 60 -2.81 -5.71 -11.38
CA VAL A 60 -3.04 -4.34 -10.94
C VAL A 60 -3.87 -4.35 -9.66
N PHE A 61 -3.24 -3.86 -8.59
CA PHE A 61 -3.86 -3.77 -7.28
C PHE A 61 -4.47 -2.40 -6.98
N ALA A 62 -3.93 -1.36 -7.63
CA ALA A 62 -4.45 0.00 -7.47
C ALA A 62 -4.42 0.82 -8.76
N LYS A 63 -5.39 1.72 -8.88
CA LYS A 63 -5.55 2.65 -9.99
C LYS A 63 -6.22 3.94 -9.50
N SER A 64 -5.83 5.09 -10.05
CA SER A 64 -6.54 6.33 -9.75
C SER A 64 -7.94 6.37 -10.36
N PRO A 65 -8.98 6.73 -9.60
CA PRO A 65 -10.33 6.92 -10.12
C PRO A 65 -10.49 8.23 -10.90
N ASP A 66 -9.70 9.26 -10.60
CA ASP A 66 -9.77 10.58 -11.25
C ASP A 66 -8.45 10.93 -11.96
N PRO A 67 -8.43 11.06 -13.30
CA PRO A 67 -7.26 11.49 -14.05
C PRO A 67 -6.71 12.88 -13.65
N ARG A 68 -7.51 13.73 -13.01
CA ARG A 68 -7.08 15.07 -12.55
C ARG A 68 -6.25 15.02 -11.27
N THR A 69 -6.49 14.01 -10.44
CA THR A 69 -5.70 13.73 -9.23
C THR A 69 -5.17 12.29 -9.32
N PRO A 70 -4.20 12.04 -10.20
CA PRO A 70 -3.67 10.70 -10.44
C PRO A 70 -3.06 10.05 -9.20
N ARG A 71 -2.59 10.83 -8.21
CA ARG A 71 -1.96 10.31 -6.97
C ARG A 71 -0.92 9.23 -7.26
N GLY A 72 -0.14 9.42 -8.34
CA GLY A 72 0.65 8.35 -8.96
C GLY A 72 1.58 7.63 -7.99
N TRP A 73 2.23 8.36 -7.08
CA TRP A 73 3.13 7.76 -6.09
C TRP A 73 2.43 6.86 -5.08
N LEU A 74 1.24 7.25 -4.62
CA LEU A 74 0.47 6.41 -3.71
C LEU A 74 0.01 5.14 -4.43
N VAL A 75 -0.48 5.29 -5.66
CA VAL A 75 -0.87 4.16 -6.52
C VAL A 75 0.32 3.23 -6.79
N ASP A 76 1.51 3.78 -7.08
CA ASP A 76 2.74 3.01 -7.28
C ASP A 76 3.14 2.23 -6.02
N LEU A 77 3.04 2.84 -4.82
CA LEU A 77 3.37 2.18 -3.55
C LEU A 77 2.40 1.04 -3.21
N ILE A 78 1.10 1.21 -3.48
CA ILE A 78 0.10 0.15 -3.27
C ILE A 78 0.34 -1.01 -4.25
N ASN A 79 0.59 -0.70 -5.53
CA ASN A 79 0.93 -1.74 -6.51
C ASN A 79 2.25 -2.45 -6.15
N LYS A 80 3.25 -1.73 -5.65
CA LYS A 80 4.50 -2.33 -5.14
C LYS A 80 4.22 -3.30 -4.00
N PHE A 81 3.36 -2.94 -3.04
CA PHE A 81 2.95 -3.82 -1.95
C PHE A 81 2.31 -5.12 -2.47
N GLY A 82 1.40 -5.01 -3.44
CA GLY A 82 0.76 -6.17 -4.05
C GLY A 82 1.73 -7.05 -4.84
N LYS A 83 2.60 -6.45 -5.67
CA LYS A 83 3.65 -7.16 -6.44
C LYS A 83 4.66 -7.86 -5.54
N SER A 84 4.92 -7.35 -4.34
CA SER A 84 5.74 -8.01 -3.33
C SER A 84 5.01 -9.16 -2.61
N GLY A 85 3.75 -9.45 -2.95
CA GLY A 85 2.94 -10.51 -2.35
C GLY A 85 2.22 -10.10 -1.07
N GLY A 86 2.15 -8.80 -0.76
CA GLY A 86 1.56 -8.29 0.48
C GLY A 86 0.09 -8.68 0.66
N PHE A 87 -0.74 -8.54 -0.38
CA PHE A 87 -2.17 -8.92 -0.32
C PHE A 87 -2.35 -10.43 -0.13
N ARG A 88 -1.56 -11.25 -0.83
CA ARG A 88 -1.58 -12.71 -0.64
C ARG A 88 -1.22 -13.10 0.80
N ILE A 89 -0.18 -12.49 1.37
CA ILE A 89 0.21 -12.74 2.76
C ILE A 89 -0.90 -12.32 3.73
N LEU A 90 -1.56 -11.18 3.50
CA LEU A 90 -2.71 -10.76 4.31
C LEU A 90 -3.84 -11.78 4.23
N LEU A 91 -4.22 -12.20 3.03
CA LEU A 91 -5.27 -13.20 2.82
C LEU A 91 -4.95 -14.50 3.58
N GLU A 92 -3.74 -15.04 3.40
CA GLU A 92 -3.26 -16.23 4.12
C GLU A 92 -3.33 -16.03 5.65
N ARG A 93 -2.98 -14.83 6.13
CA ARG A 93 -3.01 -14.48 7.55
C ARG A 93 -4.43 -14.47 8.13
N PHE A 94 -5.42 -14.05 7.34
CA PHE A 94 -6.84 -14.03 7.72
C PHE A 94 -7.53 -15.40 7.60
N GLU A 95 -7.21 -16.18 6.58
CA GLU A 95 -7.90 -17.45 6.31
C GLU A 95 -7.30 -18.63 7.07
N SER A 96 -5.96 -18.66 7.23
CA SER A 96 -5.23 -19.86 7.67
C SER A 96 -4.17 -19.61 8.75
N GLY A 97 -3.90 -18.36 9.10
CA GLY A 97 -2.90 -18.00 10.09
C GLY A 97 -3.35 -18.21 11.55
N PRO A 98 -2.45 -18.00 12.53
CA PRO A 98 -2.80 -17.97 13.94
C PRO A 98 -3.96 -17.02 14.27
N THR A 99 -4.70 -17.31 15.36
CA THR A 99 -5.83 -16.49 15.81
C THR A 99 -5.49 -15.00 15.86
N LEU A 100 -6.27 -14.19 15.17
CA LEU A 100 -6.13 -12.74 15.14
C LEU A 100 -6.91 -12.09 16.27
N THR A 101 -6.28 -11.17 16.98
CA THR A 101 -6.97 -10.32 17.96
C THR A 101 -7.67 -9.15 17.25
N VAL A 102 -8.74 -8.62 17.83
CA VAL A 102 -9.45 -7.45 17.27
C VAL A 102 -8.50 -6.26 16.99
N PRO A 103 -7.58 -5.88 17.90
CA PRO A 103 -6.62 -4.81 17.62
C PRO A 103 -5.70 -5.09 16.43
N LEU A 104 -5.29 -6.35 16.26
CA LEU A 104 -4.45 -6.76 15.13
C LEU A 104 -5.22 -6.71 13.81
N ILE A 105 -6.47 -7.19 13.78
CA ILE A 105 -7.36 -7.07 12.61
C ILE A 105 -7.49 -5.59 12.21
N ALA A 106 -7.77 -4.71 13.18
CA ALA A 106 -7.87 -3.28 12.94
C ALA A 106 -6.55 -2.70 12.38
N ALA A 107 -5.40 -3.09 12.93
CA ALA A 107 -4.10 -2.62 12.46
C ALA A 107 -3.75 -3.12 11.04
N LEU A 108 -4.12 -4.36 10.69
CA LEU A 108 -3.90 -4.93 9.37
C LEU A 108 -4.78 -4.28 8.28
N LEU A 109 -6.02 -3.92 8.62
CA LEU A 109 -6.97 -3.33 7.66
C LEU A 109 -6.84 -1.80 7.52
N LYS A 110 -6.41 -1.10 8.58
CA LYS A 110 -6.34 0.37 8.63
C LYS A 110 -5.63 1.03 7.44
N PRO A 111 -4.45 0.57 6.96
CA PRO A 111 -3.80 1.19 5.80
C PRO A 111 -4.68 1.22 4.56
N PHE A 112 -5.40 0.13 4.30
CA PHE A 112 -6.25 -0.03 3.13
C PHE A 112 -7.58 0.71 3.27
N GLY A 113 -8.08 0.84 4.51
CA GLY A 113 -9.21 1.72 4.79
C GLY A 113 -8.95 3.19 4.42
N PHE A 114 -7.70 3.64 4.43
CA PHE A 114 -7.36 5.00 4.00
C PHE A 114 -7.30 5.18 2.47
N CYS A 115 -7.04 4.12 1.71
CA CYS A 115 -6.82 4.19 0.26
C CYS A 115 -7.76 3.26 -0.53
N TYR A 116 -8.92 2.91 0.04
CA TYR A 116 -9.85 1.94 -0.54
C TYR A 116 -10.38 2.38 -1.92
N ASP A 117 -10.50 3.69 -2.13
CA ASP A 117 -10.95 4.31 -3.38
C ASP A 117 -9.95 4.15 -4.54
N LEU A 118 -8.71 3.76 -4.22
CA LEU A 118 -7.66 3.49 -5.19
C LEU A 118 -7.51 2.00 -5.50
N LEU A 119 -8.07 1.11 -4.69
CA LEU A 119 -7.94 -0.34 -4.88
C LEU A 119 -8.80 -0.80 -6.07
N THR A 120 -8.31 -1.79 -6.80
CA THR A 120 -9.12 -2.45 -7.83
C THR A 120 -10.09 -3.45 -7.21
N PRO A 121 -11.23 -3.74 -7.86
CA PRO A 121 -12.20 -4.71 -7.34
C PRO A 121 -11.67 -6.13 -7.12
N GLN A 122 -10.54 -6.47 -7.74
CA GLN A 122 -9.90 -7.79 -7.67
C GLN A 122 -8.92 -7.92 -6.50
N THR A 123 -8.58 -6.81 -5.83
CA THR A 123 -7.66 -6.78 -4.68
C THR A 123 -8.41 -7.06 -3.38
#